data_AF-A0A498II02-F1
#
_entry.id   AF-A0A498II02-F1
#
_cell.length_a   1.000
_cell.length_b   1.000
_cell.length_c   1.000
_cell.angle_alpha   90.00
_cell.angle_beta   90.00
_cell.angle_gamma   90.00
#
_symmetry.space_group_name_H-M   'P 1'
#
loop_
_entity.id
_entity.type
_entity.pdbx_description
1 polymer ?
#
loop_
_entity_poly.entity_id
_entity_poly.type
_entity_poly.pdbx_seq_one_letter_code
_entity_poly.pdbx_strand_id
1 'polypeptide(L)'
;MLYKYGGIYLDIDLVILKDFSSLRNAVGAQSVGKDSKQWTRLNGAVMIFDINHPILVDFLEEFATTFNGNKWGHNGPYLVSRSWKHTRLQPYNLASQGILSRGLESESRAVEITLNELNEMETYAVHLWNKRSIEIAIQEGSVMARLCWNFWITGSAPL
;
A
#
# COMPACT_ATOMS: atom_id res chain seq x y z
N MET A 1 2.14 18.65 3.66
CA MET A 1 0.72 18.60 3.22
C MET A 1 -0.17 18.00 4.29
N LEU A 2 -0.07 16.70 4.57
CA LEU A 2 -0.93 16.01 5.54
C LEU A 2 -0.95 16.64 6.94
N TYR A 3 0.19 17.11 7.46
CA TYR A 3 0.20 17.75 8.79
C TYR A 3 -0.68 18.99 8.83
N LYS A 4 -0.61 19.83 7.78
CA LYS A 4 -1.31 21.12 7.72
C LYS A 4 -2.79 20.99 7.34
N TYR A 5 -3.17 19.96 6.59
CA TYR A 5 -4.50 19.87 6.00
C TYR A 5 -5.26 18.58 6.35
N GLY A 6 -4.60 17.61 6.99
CA GLY A 6 -5.12 16.26 7.14
C GLY A 6 -5.40 15.60 5.78
N GLY A 7 -6.25 14.58 5.80
CA GLY A 7 -6.79 13.92 4.62
C GLY A 7 -6.00 12.68 4.21
N ILE A 8 -6.07 12.37 2.92
CA ILE A 8 -5.54 11.15 2.30
C ILE A 8 -4.46 11.55 1.29
N TYR A 9 -3.27 10.98 1.44
CA TYR A 9 -2.22 10.98 0.43
C TYR A 9 -2.19 9.61 -0.26
N LEU A 10 -2.09 9.61 -1.59
CA LEU A 10 -2.00 8.41 -2.43
C LEU A 10 -0.93 8.61 -3.51
N ASP A 11 -0.09 7.60 -3.69
CA ASP A 11 0.70 7.48 -4.92
C ASP A 11 -0.22 7.24 -6.12
N ILE A 12 0.19 7.74 -7.29
CA ILE A 12 -0.63 7.71 -8.52
C ILE A 12 -0.64 6.35 -9.21
N ASP A 13 0.22 5.42 -8.79
CA ASP A 13 0.36 4.07 -9.34
C ASP A 13 -0.25 3.00 -8.42
N LEU A 14 -1.35 3.36 -7.77
CA LEU A 14 -2.17 2.48 -6.95
C LEU A 14 -3.42 2.02 -7.70
N VAL A 15 -3.76 0.74 -7.56
CA VAL A 15 -5.09 0.22 -7.89
C VAL A 15 -5.89 0.09 -6.60
N ILE A 16 -6.94 0.89 -6.44
CA ILE A 16 -7.81 0.88 -5.26
C ILE A 16 -8.79 -0.29 -5.36
N LEU A 17 -8.89 -1.09 -4.30
CA LEU A 17 -9.77 -2.27 -4.21
C LEU A 17 -10.98 -2.05 -3.29
N LYS A 18 -10.80 -1.24 -2.25
CA LYS A 18 -11.84 -0.93 -1.25
C LYS A 18 -11.82 0.56 -0.96
N ASP A 19 -12.97 1.11 -0.57
CA ASP A 19 -13.01 2.49 -0.10
C ASP A 19 -12.23 2.64 1.22
N PHE A 20 -11.77 3.85 1.49
CA PHE A 20 -10.97 4.14 2.69
C PHE A 20 -11.81 4.74 3.84
N SER A 21 -13.15 4.68 3.78
CA SER A 21 -14.03 5.37 4.74
C SER A 21 -13.90 4.84 6.18
N SER A 22 -13.52 3.58 6.33
CA SER A 22 -13.26 2.92 7.61
C SER A 22 -11.89 3.24 8.20
N LEU A 23 -11.02 3.95 7.46
CA LEU A 23 -9.62 4.17 7.83
C LEU A 23 -9.40 5.57 8.40
N ARG A 24 -8.65 5.65 9.51
CA ARG A 24 -8.26 6.92 10.12
C ARG A 24 -6.94 6.79 10.86
N ASN A 25 -6.04 7.77 10.70
CA ASN A 25 -4.70 7.76 11.29
C ASN A 25 -3.94 6.46 10.95
N ALA A 26 -3.94 6.17 9.65
CA ALA A 26 -3.53 4.91 9.05
C ALA A 26 -2.39 5.14 8.05
N VAL A 27 -1.57 4.11 7.88
CA VAL A 27 -0.48 4.09 6.90
C VAL A 27 -0.44 2.73 6.20
N GLY A 28 0.02 2.76 4.96
CA GLY A 28 0.21 1.56 4.16
C GLY A 28 1.27 0.64 4.72
N ALA A 29 0.90 -0.62 4.92
CA ALA A 29 1.86 -1.68 5.12
C ALA A 29 2.45 -2.15 3.78
N GLN A 30 3.77 -2.25 3.72
CA GLN A 30 4.43 -2.92 2.61
C GLN A 30 4.30 -4.44 2.81
N SER A 31 4.93 -5.02 3.84
CA SER A 31 4.96 -6.48 4.00
C SER A 31 4.38 -6.93 5.32
N VAL A 32 3.66 -8.05 5.28
CA VAL A 32 3.16 -8.79 6.45
C VAL A 32 3.87 -10.12 6.54
N GLY A 33 4.32 -10.50 7.74
CA GLY A 33 4.81 -11.84 8.00
C GLY A 33 3.69 -12.85 7.80
N LYS A 34 3.89 -13.80 6.89
CA LYS A 34 2.86 -14.80 6.51
C LYS A 34 2.33 -15.61 7.69
N ASP A 35 3.20 -15.89 8.67
CA ASP A 35 2.85 -16.75 9.81
C ASP A 35 2.41 -15.96 11.04
N SER A 36 2.94 -14.76 11.23
CA SER A 36 2.70 -13.95 12.43
C SER A 36 1.57 -12.94 12.26
N LYS A 37 1.13 -12.68 11.01
CA LYS A 37 0.30 -11.53 10.63
C LYS A 37 0.87 -10.18 11.13
N GLN A 38 2.16 -10.14 11.48
CA GLN A 38 2.82 -8.93 11.95
C GLN A 38 3.40 -8.16 10.78
N TRP A 39 3.21 -6.85 10.83
CA TRP A 39 3.72 -5.88 9.89
C TRP A 39 5.23 -5.78 10.01
N THR A 40 5.95 -6.13 8.95
CA THR A 40 7.42 -6.10 8.95
C THR A 40 7.98 -4.84 8.31
N ARG A 41 7.18 -4.17 7.47
CA ARG A 41 7.58 -2.92 6.82
C ARG A 41 6.36 -2.09 6.43
N LEU A 42 6.45 -0.78 6.61
CA LEU A 42 5.46 0.21 6.17
C LEU A 42 5.98 0.98 4.94
N ASN A 43 5.09 1.56 4.16
CA ASN A 43 5.40 2.41 3.01
C ASN A 43 4.68 3.77 3.14
N GLY A 44 5.08 4.71 2.29
CA GLY A 44 4.45 6.03 2.19
C GLY A 44 3.44 6.15 1.05
N ALA A 45 3.07 5.06 0.38
CA ALA A 45 2.23 5.11 -0.80
C ALA A 45 0.78 5.47 -0.47
N VAL A 46 0.33 5.16 0.75
CA VAL A 46 -0.95 5.60 1.30
C VAL A 46 -0.74 6.07 2.73
N MET A 47 -1.22 7.28 3.03
CA MET A 47 -1.21 7.87 4.37
C MET A 47 -2.51 8.62 4.60
N ILE A 48 -3.19 8.30 5.70
CA ILE A 48 -4.49 8.86 6.06
C ILE A 48 -4.37 9.43 7.46
N PHE A 49 -4.48 10.74 7.63
CA PHE A 49 -4.30 11.36 8.93
C PHE A 49 -5.23 12.53 9.16
N ASP A 50 -5.62 12.69 10.42
CA ASP A 50 -6.21 13.94 10.89
C ASP A 50 -5.20 15.09 10.73
N ILE A 51 -5.73 16.30 10.59
CA ILE A 51 -4.94 17.52 10.64
C ILE A 51 -4.15 17.59 11.96
N ASN A 52 -2.90 18.05 11.90
CA ASN A 52 -1.97 18.19 13.02
C ASN A 52 -1.62 16.87 13.75
N HIS A 53 -1.82 15.71 13.14
CA HIS A 53 -1.48 14.43 13.78
C HIS A 53 0.02 14.39 14.15
N PRO A 54 0.40 14.14 15.42
CA PRO A 54 1.79 14.26 15.91
C PRO A 54 2.81 13.41 15.14
N ILE A 55 2.43 12.20 14.72
CA ILE A 55 3.33 11.33 13.96
C ILE A 55 3.87 11.96 12.68
N LEU A 56 3.14 12.91 12.09
CA LEU A 56 3.59 13.61 10.89
C LEU A 56 4.72 14.60 11.21
N VAL A 57 4.77 15.12 12.44
CA VAL A 57 5.92 15.88 12.94
C VAL A 57 7.09 14.93 13.15
N ASP A 58 6.87 13.78 13.78
CA ASP A 58 7.91 12.76 13.98
C ASP A 58 8.54 12.31 12.66
N PHE A 59 7.72 12.19 11.58
CA PHE A 59 8.23 11.88 10.25
C PHE A 59 9.12 12.99 9.68
N LEU A 60 8.74 14.26 9.88
CA LEU A 60 9.53 15.40 9.42
C LEU A 60 10.84 15.52 10.20
N GLU A 61 10.80 15.33 11.52
CA GLU A 61 11.99 15.34 12.38
C GLU A 61 12.93 14.20 12.06
N GLU A 62 12.43 12.97 11.92
CA GLU A 62 13.23 11.82 11.53
C GLU A 62 13.85 12.01 10.14
N PHE A 63 13.11 12.59 9.19
CA PHE A 63 13.64 12.91 7.87
C PHE A 63 14.79 13.91 7.97
N ALA A 64 14.58 15.01 8.69
CA ALA A 64 15.56 16.09 8.82
C ALA A 64 16.84 15.63 9.52
N THR A 65 16.72 14.79 10.55
CA THR A 65 17.86 14.36 11.38
C THR A 65 18.61 13.16 10.82
N THR A 66 17.94 12.27 10.09
CA THR A 66 18.54 11.01 9.62
C THR A 66 18.69 10.93 8.11
N PHE A 67 18.47 12.03 7.38
CA PHE A 67 18.51 12.03 5.92
C PHE A 67 19.75 11.34 5.37
N ASN A 68 19.55 10.40 4.43
CA ASN A 68 20.64 9.72 3.74
C ASN A 68 20.30 9.52 2.27
N GLY A 69 20.86 10.37 1.41
CA GLY A 69 20.66 10.29 -0.04
C GLY A 69 21.30 9.07 -0.71
N ASN A 70 22.21 8.37 -0.03
CA ASN A 70 22.96 7.24 -0.58
C ASN A 70 22.28 5.88 -0.33
N LYS A 71 21.20 5.84 0.47
CA LYS A 71 20.51 4.60 0.84
C LYS A 71 19.08 4.60 0.32
N TRP A 72 18.79 3.72 -0.63
CA TRP A 72 17.44 3.53 -1.14
C TRP A 72 16.46 3.17 -0.02
N GLY A 73 15.29 3.80 -0.03
CA GLY A 73 14.21 3.59 0.95
C GLY A 73 14.46 4.18 2.34
N HIS A 74 15.67 4.68 2.64
CA HIS A 74 16.05 5.20 3.97
C HIS A 74 15.16 6.34 4.44
N ASN A 75 14.88 7.27 3.53
CA ASN A 75 14.07 8.47 3.77
C ASN A 75 12.57 8.25 3.51
N GLY A 76 12.17 7.05 3.09
CA GLY A 76 10.79 6.71 2.75
C GLY A 76 10.28 5.55 3.58
N PRO A 77 10.08 4.35 3.02
CA PRO A 77 9.56 3.18 3.75
C PRO A 77 10.27 2.88 5.08
N TYR A 78 11.59 3.03 5.14
CA TYR A 78 12.33 2.79 6.37
C TYR A 78 12.12 3.86 7.42
N LEU A 79 11.99 5.12 7.02
CA LEU A 79 11.67 6.21 7.93
C LEU A 79 10.31 5.97 8.57
N VAL A 80 9.28 5.74 7.75
CA VAL A 80 7.92 5.46 8.23
C VAL A 80 7.93 4.28 9.20
N SER A 81 8.65 3.21 8.86
CA SER A 81 8.77 2.02 9.71
C SER A 81 9.51 2.28 11.04
N ARG A 82 10.51 3.18 11.08
CA ARG A 82 11.26 3.52 12.31
C ARG A 82 10.44 4.40 13.24
N SER A 83 9.85 5.49 12.71
CA SER A 83 9.03 6.42 13.50
C SER A 83 7.79 5.72 14.08
N TRP A 84 7.23 4.74 13.36
CA TRP A 84 6.04 4.01 13.79
C TRP A 84 6.19 3.23 15.10
N LYS A 85 7.37 2.69 15.39
CA LYS A 85 7.62 1.79 16.54
C LYS A 85 7.26 2.40 17.90
N HIS A 86 7.02 3.71 17.96
CA HIS A 86 6.74 4.46 19.18
C HIS A 86 5.27 4.89 19.31
N THR A 87 4.36 4.42 18.44
CA THR A 87 2.96 4.89 18.38
C THR A 87 1.93 3.76 18.58
N ARG A 88 0.70 4.11 19.00
CA ARG A 88 -0.47 3.19 19.13
C ARG A 88 -1.30 3.06 17.85
N LEU A 89 -0.77 3.52 16.72
CA LEU A 89 -1.50 3.48 15.47
C LEU A 89 -1.57 2.05 14.90
N GLN A 90 -2.56 1.77 14.07
CA GLN A 90 -2.72 0.47 13.40
C GLN A 90 -2.38 0.61 11.91
N PRO A 91 -1.41 -0.17 11.39
CA PRO A 91 -1.13 -0.15 9.96
C PRO A 91 -2.13 -1.05 9.24
N TYR A 92 -2.49 -0.70 8.01
CA TYR A 92 -3.47 -1.45 7.22
C TYR A 92 -2.82 -2.12 6.02
N ASN A 93 -3.38 -3.28 5.63
CA ASN A 93 -2.93 -4.06 4.49
C ASN A 93 -3.16 -3.28 3.19
N LEU A 94 -2.08 -2.74 2.65
CA LEU A 94 -2.05 -1.99 1.40
C LEU A 94 -0.98 -2.64 0.54
N ALA A 95 -1.36 -3.75 -0.08
CA ALA A 95 -0.49 -4.76 -0.67
C ALA A 95 0.78 -4.21 -1.33
N SER A 96 1.92 -4.76 -0.90
CA SER A 96 3.21 -4.52 -1.52
C SER A 96 3.37 -5.22 -2.85
N GLN A 97 4.06 -4.52 -3.75
CA GLN A 97 5.04 -4.92 -4.77
C GLN A 97 5.22 -6.42 -5.13
N GLY A 98 5.11 -7.37 -4.19
CA GLY A 98 5.25 -8.81 -4.45
C GLY A 98 4.06 -9.46 -5.16
N ILE A 99 2.88 -8.84 -5.14
CA ILE A 99 1.71 -9.37 -5.85
C ILE A 99 1.87 -9.27 -7.37
N LEU A 100 2.57 -8.24 -7.88
CA LEU A 100 2.86 -8.15 -9.31
C LEU A 100 3.70 -9.31 -9.81
N SER A 101 4.68 -9.81 -9.05
CA SER A 101 5.51 -10.93 -9.55
C SER A 101 4.73 -12.23 -9.77
N ARG A 102 3.59 -12.43 -9.08
CA ARG A 102 2.68 -13.59 -9.27
C ARG A 102 1.51 -13.27 -10.20
N GLY A 103 1.14 -11.99 -10.33
CA GLY A 103 0.01 -11.53 -11.13
C GLY A 103 0.24 -11.49 -12.65
N LEU A 104 1.41 -11.96 -13.12
CA LEU A 104 1.83 -11.97 -14.53
C LEU A 104 1.60 -13.30 -15.23
N GLU A 105 1.34 -14.36 -14.48
CA GLU A 105 1.03 -15.67 -15.04
C GLU A 105 -0.48 -15.78 -15.24
N SER A 106 -0.91 -16.16 -16.44
CA SER A 106 -2.30 -16.47 -16.77
C SER A 106 -2.73 -17.84 -16.26
N GLU A 107 -1.97 -18.44 -15.33
CA GLU A 107 -2.35 -19.69 -14.69
C GLU A 107 -3.54 -19.42 -13.76
N SER A 108 -4.73 -19.87 -14.17
CA SER A 108 -5.99 -19.60 -13.46
C SER A 108 -5.92 -19.87 -11.96
N ARG A 109 -5.18 -20.92 -11.55
CA ARG A 109 -5.00 -21.26 -10.14
C ARG A 109 -4.17 -20.23 -9.37
N ALA A 110 -3.09 -19.72 -9.95
CA ALA A 110 -2.25 -18.69 -9.33
C ALA A 110 -3.00 -17.36 -9.21
N VAL A 111 -3.82 -17.04 -10.23
CA VAL A 111 -4.70 -15.86 -10.24
C VAL A 111 -5.73 -15.93 -9.11
N GLU A 112 -6.44 -17.05 -8.98
CA GLU A 112 -7.45 -17.24 -7.92
C GLU A 112 -6.83 -17.20 -6.52
N ILE A 113 -5.69 -17.88 -6.30
CA ILE A 113 -4.97 -17.82 -5.03
C ILE A 113 -4.61 -16.37 -4.67
N THR A 114 -4.11 -15.60 -5.64
CA THR A 114 -3.71 -14.21 -5.41
C THR A 114 -4.91 -13.33 -5.07
N LEU A 115 -6.04 -13.49 -5.77
CA LEU A 115 -7.27 -12.75 -5.47
C LEU A 115 -7.86 -13.10 -4.10
N ASN A 116 -7.80 -14.39 -3.71
CA ASN A 116 -8.23 -14.83 -2.38
C ASN A 116 -7.31 -14.27 -1.29
N GLU A 117 -5.98 -14.34 -1.48
CA GLU A 117 -5.00 -13.75 -0.57
C GLU A 117 -5.28 -12.24 -0.38
N LEU A 118 -5.55 -11.50 -1.46
CA LEU A 118 -5.91 -10.08 -1.40
C LEU A 118 -7.16 -9.83 -0.55
N ASN A 119 -8.19 -10.67 -0.72
CA ASN A 119 -9.45 -10.55 -0.01
C ASN A 119 -9.31 -10.92 1.48
N GLU A 120 -8.69 -12.06 1.78
CA GLU A 120 -8.46 -12.59 3.13
C GLU A 120 -7.58 -11.67 3.99
N MET A 121 -6.60 -11.00 3.38
CA MET A 121 -5.75 -10.03 4.07
C MET A 121 -6.43 -8.66 4.25
N GLU A 122 -7.70 -8.48 3.87
CA GLU A 122 -8.37 -7.18 3.89
C GLU A 122 -7.59 -6.10 3.13
N THR A 123 -7.10 -6.43 1.93
CA THR A 123 -6.29 -5.48 1.15
C THR A 123 -7.14 -4.33 0.61
N TYR A 124 -6.66 -3.10 0.81
CA TYR A 124 -7.34 -1.87 0.38
C TYR A 124 -6.89 -1.34 -0.99
N ALA A 125 -5.62 -1.52 -1.33
CA ALA A 125 -5.04 -1.09 -2.61
C ALA A 125 -3.80 -1.92 -2.94
N VAL A 126 -3.43 -1.97 -4.22
CA VAL A 126 -2.22 -2.63 -4.74
C VAL A 126 -1.30 -1.57 -5.33
N HIS A 127 -0.04 -1.54 -4.87
CA HIS A 127 0.98 -0.64 -5.42
C HIS A 127 1.72 -1.27 -6.60
N LEU A 128 1.55 -0.69 -7.80
CA LEU A 128 2.10 -1.24 -9.04
C LEU A 128 3.61 -1.05 -9.18
N TRP A 129 4.14 0.00 -8.54
CA TRP A 129 5.52 0.45 -8.66
C TRP A 129 5.93 0.65 -10.11
N ASN A 130 5.63 1.84 -10.66
CA ASN A 130 5.83 2.17 -12.08
C ASN A 130 7.17 1.72 -12.67
N LYS A 131 8.28 1.81 -11.92
CA LYS A 131 9.60 1.34 -12.38
C LYS A 131 9.62 -0.14 -12.80
N ARG A 132 8.73 -0.96 -12.24
CA ARG A 132 8.59 -2.39 -12.56
C ARG A 132 7.46 -2.68 -13.53
N SER A 133 6.36 -1.92 -13.47
CA SER A 133 5.15 -2.20 -14.26
C SER A 133 5.15 -1.53 -15.64
N ILE A 134 6.00 -0.53 -15.89
CA ILE A 134 5.95 0.29 -17.12
C ILE A 134 6.20 -0.49 -18.41
N GLU A 135 6.99 -1.57 -18.38
CA GLU A 135 7.30 -2.39 -19.57
C GLU A 135 6.37 -3.60 -19.71
N ILE A 136 5.38 -3.74 -18.82
CA ILE A 136 4.55 -4.94 -18.73
C ILE A 136 3.22 -4.73 -19.43
N ALA A 137 2.96 -5.53 -20.46
CA ALA A 137 1.63 -5.64 -21.05
C ALA A 137 0.71 -6.47 -20.14
N ILE A 138 -0.48 -5.93 -19.83
CA ILE A 138 -1.50 -6.67 -19.08
C ILE A 138 -2.03 -7.78 -19.98
N GLN A 139 -1.85 -9.03 -19.54
CA GLN A 139 -2.37 -10.20 -20.25
C GLN A 139 -3.83 -10.48 -19.85
N GLU A 140 -4.65 -10.88 -20.81
CA GLU A 140 -6.02 -11.31 -20.53
C GLU A 140 -6.02 -12.49 -19.55
N GLY A 141 -6.96 -12.47 -18.60
CA GLY A 141 -7.05 -13.49 -17.54
C GLY A 141 -6.07 -13.33 -16.37
N SER A 142 -5.06 -12.46 -16.48
CA SER A 142 -4.12 -12.16 -15.38
C SER A 142 -4.82 -11.49 -14.18
N VAL A 143 -4.16 -11.50 -13.02
CA VAL A 143 -4.64 -10.78 -11.82
C VAL A 143 -4.87 -9.30 -12.16
N MET A 144 -3.94 -8.67 -12.87
CA MET A 144 -4.07 -7.26 -13.26
C MET A 144 -5.28 -7.01 -14.17
N ALA A 145 -5.52 -7.88 -15.16
CA ALA A 145 -6.71 -7.78 -16.01
C ALA A 145 -8.01 -7.94 -15.20
N ARG A 146 -8.05 -8.89 -14.25
CA ARG A 146 -9.19 -9.09 -13.34
C ARG A 146 -9.43 -7.88 -12.44
N LEU A 147 -8.37 -7.29 -11.88
CA LEU A 147 -8.48 -6.09 -11.04
C LEU A 147 -8.98 -4.89 -11.85
N CYS A 148 -8.42 -4.65 -13.04
CA CYS A 148 -8.92 -3.58 -13.91
C CYS A 148 -10.39 -3.80 -14.30
N TRP A 149 -10.78 -5.03 -14.64
CA TRP A 149 -12.17 -5.33 -15.02
C TRP A 149 -13.16 -5.14 -13.86
N ASN A 150 -12.85 -5.70 -12.69
CA ASN A 150 -13.75 -5.72 -11.55
C ASN A 150 -13.88 -4.37 -10.84
N PHE A 151 -12.85 -3.53 -10.86
CA PHE A 151 -12.83 -2.28 -10.10
C PHE A 151 -13.00 -1.01 -10.94
N TRP A 152 -12.72 -1.04 -12.25
CA TRP A 152 -12.85 0.16 -13.09
C TRP A 152 -14.12 0.19 -13.95
N ILE A 153 -14.75 -0.95 -14.26
CA ILE A 153 -15.90 -0.99 -15.18
C ILE A 153 -17.24 -1.08 -14.46
N THR A 154 -17.31 -1.63 -13.26
CA THR A 154 -18.61 -1.95 -12.65
C THR A 154 -19.19 -0.84 -11.80
N GLY A 155 -18.39 0.04 -11.18
CA GLY A 155 -18.90 1.08 -10.27
C GLY A 155 -19.86 0.56 -9.18
N SER A 156 -19.92 -0.76 -9.00
CA SER A 156 -20.89 -1.42 -8.12
C SER A 156 -20.14 -1.77 -6.86
N ALA A 157 -20.42 -1.01 -5.80
CA ALA A 157 -20.19 -1.48 -4.46
C ALA A 157 -20.83 -2.88 -4.31
N PRO A 158 -20.18 -3.84 -3.63
CA PRO A 158 -20.89 -5.02 -3.17
C PRO A 158 -22.03 -4.54 -2.25
N LEU A 159 -23.25 -4.98 -2.53
CA LEU A 159 -24.40 -4.86 -1.62
C LEU A 159 -24.17 -5.71 -0.36
#